data_AF-A0A955XLT4-F1
#
_entry.id   AF-A0A955XLT4-F1
#
_cell.length_a   1.000
_cell.length_b   1.000
_cell.length_c   1.000
_cell.angle_alpha   90.00
_cell.angle_beta   90.00
_cell.angle_gamma   90.00
#
_symmetry.space_group_name_H-M   'P 1'
#
loop_
_entity.id
_entity.type
_entity.pdbx_description
1 polymer ?
#
loop_
_entity_poly.entity_id
_entity_poly.type
_entity_poly.pdbx_seq_one_letter_code
_entity_poly.pdbx_strand_id
1 'polypeptide(L)'
;MDQITPVPETCNNVDDNCNGSTDENITRVCGTNTGACRTGVQTCAAGNFGACVGEIAPAGEQCNGVDDDCDGRTDEGFAGNPDVPDDGFGDQNCDGIDGTIGNAIFLAPVAQNGNGTMGSPYNNFNSAMTAARQQNKYILAGEGIYNGTVTLQSGVAIYGGYRPDAGW
;
A
#
# COMPACT_ATOMS: atom_id res chain seq x y z
N MET A 1 -52.16 22.06 30.97
CA MET A 1 -51.48 22.87 29.95
C MET A 1 -50.02 22.52 30.09
N ASP A 2 -49.63 21.38 29.51
CA ASP A 2 -48.22 20.99 29.49
C ASP A 2 -47.61 21.66 28.27
N GLN A 3 -46.69 22.59 28.51
CA GLN A 3 -46.03 23.37 27.48
C GLN A 3 -45.08 22.43 26.74
N ILE A 4 -45.42 22.10 25.49
CA ILE A 4 -44.46 21.53 24.55
C ILE A 4 -43.51 22.69 24.24
N THR A 5 -42.41 22.80 24.99
CA THR A 5 -41.36 23.77 24.68
C THR A 5 -40.70 23.28 23.39
N PRO A 6 -40.75 24.05 22.30
CA PRO A 6 -40.08 23.66 21.05
C PRO A 6 -38.61 23.37 21.34
N VAL A 7 -38.15 22.16 21.02
CA VAL A 7 -36.74 21.76 21.14
C VAL A 7 -36.14 21.59 19.75
N PRO A 8 -34.81 21.66 19.57
CA PRO A 8 -34.18 21.39 18.29
C PRO A 8 -34.58 20.00 17.76
N GLU A 9 -34.80 19.92 16.44
CA GLU A 9 -35.16 18.67 15.77
C GLU A 9 -34.15 17.56 16.04
N THR A 10 -34.67 16.38 16.37
CA THR A 10 -33.92 15.12 16.41
C THR A 10 -34.39 14.22 15.29
N CYS A 11 -33.48 13.45 14.67
CA CYS A 11 -33.85 12.53 13.60
C CYS A 11 -34.65 11.34 14.16
N ASN A 12 -35.96 11.52 14.36
CA ASN A 12 -36.84 10.57 15.06
C ASN A 12 -38.24 10.44 14.43
N ASN A 13 -38.49 11.10 13.28
CA ASN A 13 -39.78 11.12 12.58
C ASN A 13 -40.90 11.80 13.40
N VAL A 14 -40.53 12.73 14.27
CA VAL A 14 -41.42 13.59 15.07
C VAL A 14 -41.04 15.05 14.79
N ASP A 15 -42.04 15.92 14.72
CA ASP A 15 -41.86 17.37 14.69
C ASP A 15 -41.62 17.86 16.13
N ASP A 16 -40.34 17.86 16.55
CA ASP A 16 -39.94 18.16 17.92
C ASP A 16 -40.08 19.66 18.26
N ASN A 17 -40.02 20.52 17.24
CA ASN A 17 -40.18 21.96 17.37
C ASN A 17 -41.59 22.48 17.04
N CYS A 18 -42.50 21.59 16.64
CA CYS A 18 -43.89 21.86 16.28
C CYS A 18 -44.07 22.91 15.16
N ASN A 19 -43.16 22.99 14.20
CA ASN A 19 -43.23 23.97 13.10
C ASN A 19 -43.96 23.47 11.85
N GLY A 20 -44.43 22.22 11.84
CA GLY A 20 -45.16 21.59 10.75
C GLY A 20 -44.29 20.91 9.69
N SER A 21 -42.96 20.89 9.89
CA SER A 21 -42.01 20.06 9.14
C SER A 21 -41.51 18.94 10.06
N THR A 22 -41.06 17.83 9.47
CA THR A 22 -40.55 16.68 10.24
C THR A 22 -39.10 16.46 9.86
N ASP A 23 -38.23 16.41 10.87
CA ASP A 23 -36.79 16.19 10.74
C ASP A 23 -36.07 17.17 9.78
N GLU A 24 -36.45 18.44 9.73
CA GLU A 24 -35.85 19.40 8.81
C GLU A 24 -34.43 19.85 9.21
N ASN A 25 -33.59 20.09 8.20
CA ASN A 25 -32.23 20.63 8.35
C ASN A 25 -31.28 19.82 9.26
N ILE A 26 -31.61 18.55 9.57
CA ILE A 26 -30.72 17.67 10.32
C ILE A 26 -29.72 17.00 9.38
N THR A 27 -28.44 17.29 9.59
CA THR A 27 -27.34 16.65 8.88
C THR A 27 -26.28 16.14 9.85
N ARG A 28 -25.51 15.14 9.42
CA ARG A 28 -24.34 14.66 10.16
C ARG A 28 -23.22 14.26 9.21
N VAL A 29 -21.99 14.32 9.71
CA VAL A 29 -20.83 13.74 9.03
C VAL A 29 -20.92 12.22 9.08
N CYS A 30 -20.45 11.58 8.03
CA CYS A 30 -20.41 10.12 7.85
C CYS A 30 -19.16 9.73 7.07
N GLY A 31 -18.80 8.44 7.10
CA GLY A 31 -17.55 7.93 6.52
C GLY A 31 -16.32 8.24 7.39
N THR A 32 -15.13 8.04 6.82
CA THR A 32 -13.83 8.31 7.45
C THR A 32 -12.95 9.19 6.56
N ASN A 33 -11.94 9.84 7.14
CA ASN A 33 -10.98 10.68 6.41
C ASN A 33 -9.54 10.20 6.67
N THR A 34 -9.37 8.88 6.68
CA THR A 34 -8.10 8.15 6.80
C THR A 34 -7.75 7.59 5.43
N GLY A 35 -6.46 7.53 5.09
CA GLY A 35 -6.02 6.93 3.84
C GLY A 35 -6.61 7.60 2.59
N ALA A 36 -7.12 6.77 1.67
CA ALA A 36 -7.84 7.19 0.47
C ALA A 36 -9.26 7.71 0.75
N CYS A 37 -9.82 7.41 1.92
CA CYS A 37 -11.20 7.75 2.22
C CYS A 37 -11.42 9.23 2.47
N ARG A 38 -12.67 9.63 2.25
CA ARG A 38 -13.15 10.99 2.52
C ARG A 38 -14.51 10.93 3.17
N THR A 39 -14.72 11.75 4.19
CA THR A 39 -16.03 11.89 4.82
C THR A 39 -17.05 12.53 3.88
N GLY A 40 -18.31 12.14 4.04
CA GLY A 40 -19.46 12.77 3.40
C GLY A 40 -20.44 13.36 4.42
N VAL A 41 -21.64 13.69 3.93
CA VAL A 41 -22.75 14.18 4.76
C VAL A 41 -24.00 13.36 4.52
N GLN A 42 -24.60 12.91 5.61
CA GLN A 42 -25.93 12.30 5.64
C GLN A 42 -26.97 13.35 6.01
N THR A 43 -28.11 13.29 5.33
CA THR A 43 -29.30 14.12 5.66
C THR A 43 -30.37 13.20 6.25
N CYS A 44 -31.02 13.65 7.32
CA CYS A 44 -32.16 12.93 7.88
C CYS A 44 -33.42 13.17 7.03
N ALA A 45 -34.23 12.13 6.84
CA ALA A 45 -35.59 12.23 6.35
C ALA A 45 -36.43 11.13 7.00
N ALA A 46 -37.56 11.50 7.60
CA ALA A 46 -38.51 10.57 8.23
C ALA A 46 -37.82 9.60 9.22
N GLY A 47 -37.04 10.15 10.15
CA GLY A 47 -36.34 9.45 11.23
C GLY A 47 -35.15 8.60 10.79
N ASN A 48 -34.73 8.69 9.53
CA ASN A 48 -33.63 7.89 9.00
C ASN A 48 -32.60 8.76 8.28
N PHE A 49 -31.32 8.51 8.53
CA PHE A 49 -30.25 9.12 7.75
C PHE A 49 -30.10 8.38 6.41
N GLY A 50 -30.09 9.14 5.32
CA GLY A 50 -29.95 8.62 3.96
C GLY A 50 -28.53 8.16 3.61
N ALA A 51 -28.20 8.16 2.32
CA ALA A 51 -26.85 7.89 1.84
C ALA A 51 -25.86 8.96 2.34
N CYS A 52 -24.59 8.57 2.51
CA CYS A 52 -23.53 9.49 2.84
C CYS A 52 -23.02 10.17 1.57
N VAL A 53 -23.55 11.36 1.28
CA VAL A 53 -23.25 12.05 0.03
C VAL A 53 -21.86 12.69 0.10
N GLY A 54 -21.04 12.41 -0.91
CA GLY A 54 -19.70 12.97 -1.06
C GLY A 54 -18.58 12.14 -0.45
N GLU A 55 -18.90 11.01 0.18
CA GLU A 55 -17.89 10.11 0.73
C GLU A 55 -17.06 9.42 -0.36
N ILE A 56 -15.83 9.06 0.01
CA ILE A 56 -15.07 7.99 -0.64
C ILE A 56 -15.01 6.88 0.41
N ALA A 57 -15.72 5.80 0.15
CA ALA A 57 -15.83 4.67 1.06
C ALA A 57 -14.59 3.77 0.98
N PRO A 58 -14.28 3.01 2.04
CA PRO A 58 -13.29 1.95 2.02
C PRO A 58 -13.39 1.04 0.81
N ALA A 59 -12.26 0.79 0.16
CA ALA A 59 -12.09 -0.22 -0.88
C ALA A 59 -11.27 -1.40 -0.34
N GLY A 60 -11.04 -2.43 -1.16
CA GLY A 60 -10.05 -3.44 -0.80
C GLY A 60 -8.65 -2.93 -1.09
N GLU A 61 -7.70 -3.25 -0.22
CA GLU A 61 -6.29 -2.87 -0.37
C GLU A 61 -5.71 -3.25 -1.73
N GLN A 62 -4.85 -2.38 -2.24
CA GLN A 62 -4.00 -2.61 -3.40
C GLN A 62 -2.58 -2.29 -3.00
N CYS A 63 -1.59 -3.00 -3.53
CA CYS A 63 -0.18 -2.67 -3.32
C CYS A 63 0.20 -1.39 -4.07
N ASN A 64 -0.13 -0.23 -3.52
CA ASN A 64 0.01 1.06 -4.20
C ASN A 64 0.55 2.18 -3.28
N GLY A 65 0.88 1.88 -2.02
CA GLY A 65 1.36 2.84 -1.04
C GLY A 65 0.24 3.69 -0.42
N VAL A 66 -1.02 3.28 -0.55
CA VAL A 66 -2.20 3.98 -0.04
C VAL A 66 -3.04 3.02 0.79
N ASP A 67 -3.50 3.51 1.94
CA ASP A 67 -4.54 2.87 2.77
C ASP A 67 -5.90 3.01 2.06
N ASP A 68 -6.28 2.01 1.26
CA ASP A 68 -7.48 1.99 0.42
C ASP A 68 -8.73 1.58 1.21
N ASP A 69 -8.57 0.77 2.25
CA ASP A 69 -9.63 0.28 3.13
C ASP A 69 -9.87 1.16 4.37
N CYS A 70 -8.96 2.10 4.60
CA CYS A 70 -9.05 3.16 5.58
C CYS A 70 -9.06 2.66 7.03
N ASP A 71 -8.43 1.49 7.29
CA ASP A 71 -8.25 0.93 8.62
C ASP A 71 -7.08 1.57 9.40
N GLY A 72 -6.27 2.39 8.72
CA GLY A 72 -5.10 3.08 9.27
C GLY A 72 -3.78 2.35 9.05
N ARG A 73 -3.76 1.28 8.26
CA ARG A 73 -2.57 0.58 7.77
C ARG A 73 -2.50 0.74 6.26
N THR A 74 -1.32 0.53 5.70
CA THR A 74 -1.08 0.75 4.28
C THR A 74 -0.58 -0.55 3.69
N ASP A 75 -1.21 -0.98 2.59
CA ASP A 75 -0.89 -2.18 1.83
C ASP A 75 -0.83 -3.47 2.69
N GLU A 76 -1.71 -3.62 3.69
CA GLU A 76 -1.76 -4.84 4.49
C GLU A 76 -2.45 -6.02 3.77
N GLY A 77 -2.21 -7.23 4.27
CA GLY A 77 -2.77 -8.45 3.69
C GLY A 77 -2.00 -9.01 2.48
N PHE A 78 -1.00 -8.31 1.97
CA PHE A 78 -0.11 -8.80 0.90
C PHE A 78 1.09 -9.62 1.42
N ALA A 79 1.41 -9.49 2.71
CA ALA A 79 2.55 -10.17 3.32
C ALA A 79 2.50 -11.70 3.10
N GLY A 80 3.55 -12.25 2.50
CA GLY A 80 3.68 -13.68 2.24
C GLY A 80 3.11 -14.14 0.89
N ASN A 81 2.57 -13.21 0.07
CA ASN A 81 2.33 -13.50 -1.34
C ASN A 81 3.65 -13.90 -2.02
N PRO A 82 3.65 -14.93 -2.87
CA PRO A 82 4.82 -15.26 -3.67
C PRO A 82 5.16 -14.07 -4.57
N ASP A 83 6.40 -13.62 -4.48
CA ASP A 83 6.90 -12.50 -5.27
C ASP A 83 8.24 -12.92 -5.86
N VAL A 84 8.21 -13.25 -7.16
CA VAL A 84 9.34 -13.81 -7.89
C VAL A 84 9.77 -12.76 -8.89
N PRO A 85 11.07 -12.43 -8.95
CA PRO A 85 11.60 -11.48 -9.93
C PRO A 85 11.13 -11.78 -11.35
N ASP A 86 10.56 -10.79 -12.02
CA ASP A 86 10.16 -10.88 -13.42
C ASP A 86 10.37 -9.55 -14.18
N ASP A 87 10.00 -9.49 -15.45
CA ASP A 87 10.22 -8.29 -16.28
C ASP A 87 9.18 -7.19 -16.01
N GLY A 88 8.15 -7.48 -15.21
CA GLY A 88 7.06 -6.60 -14.84
C GLY A 88 7.37 -5.70 -13.64
N PHE A 89 8.40 -6.03 -12.85
CA PHE A 89 8.80 -5.27 -11.65
C PHE A 89 7.64 -5.04 -10.66
N GLY A 90 6.71 -5.99 -10.60
CA GLY A 90 5.52 -5.87 -9.75
C GLY A 90 5.79 -6.43 -8.36
N ASP A 91 5.69 -5.59 -7.33
CA ASP A 91 5.78 -6.00 -5.94
C ASP A 91 4.45 -6.63 -5.49
N GLN A 92 4.41 -7.95 -5.37
CA GLN A 92 3.19 -8.70 -5.07
C GLN A 92 2.95 -8.87 -3.55
N ASN A 93 3.98 -8.61 -2.74
CA ASN A 93 3.93 -8.82 -1.29
C ASN A 93 4.08 -7.52 -0.48
N CYS A 94 4.23 -6.39 -1.17
CA CYS A 94 4.40 -5.04 -0.66
C CYS A 94 5.61 -4.87 0.27
N ASP A 95 6.70 -5.58 0.01
CA ASP A 95 7.95 -5.44 0.77
C ASP A 95 8.93 -4.41 0.18
N GLY A 96 8.55 -3.82 -0.95
CA GLY A 96 9.23 -2.72 -1.62
C GLY A 96 10.20 -3.14 -2.72
N ILE A 97 10.25 -4.42 -3.09
CA ILE A 97 11.07 -4.91 -4.20
C ILE A 97 10.30 -5.90 -5.08
N ASP A 98 10.69 -6.05 -6.35
CA ASP A 98 10.27 -7.19 -7.17
C ASP A 98 11.18 -8.40 -6.89
N GLY A 99 10.70 -9.27 -6.00
CA GLY A 99 11.31 -10.51 -5.57
C GLY A 99 11.33 -10.69 -4.06
N THR A 100 11.71 -11.88 -3.61
CA THR A 100 11.94 -12.14 -2.17
C THR A 100 13.36 -11.73 -1.70
N ILE A 101 13.48 -10.72 -0.83
CA ILE A 101 14.78 -10.25 -0.27
C ILE A 101 15.63 -11.41 0.27
N GLY A 102 15.00 -12.36 0.99
CA GLY A 102 15.67 -13.52 1.58
C GLY A 102 16.34 -14.46 0.56
N ASN A 103 15.85 -14.48 -0.68
CA ASN A 103 16.33 -15.34 -1.76
C ASN A 103 17.21 -14.58 -2.79
N ALA A 104 17.49 -13.31 -2.53
CA ALA A 104 18.26 -12.44 -3.41
C ALA A 104 19.72 -12.26 -2.97
N ILE A 105 20.60 -12.09 -3.96
CA ILE A 105 21.91 -11.47 -3.84
C ILE A 105 21.86 -10.14 -4.59
N PHE A 106 22.12 -9.05 -3.88
CA PHE A 106 22.05 -7.70 -4.42
C PHE A 106 23.38 -7.29 -5.05
N LEU A 107 23.35 -6.77 -6.26
CA LEU A 107 24.50 -6.32 -7.04
C LEU A 107 24.25 -4.90 -7.56
N ALA A 108 25.13 -3.95 -7.24
CA ALA A 108 25.00 -2.54 -7.66
C ALA A 108 26.36 -2.00 -8.15
N PRO A 109 26.41 -1.14 -9.19
CA PRO A 109 27.67 -0.69 -9.79
C PRO A 109 28.46 0.26 -8.87
N VAL A 110 27.79 0.90 -7.91
CA VAL A 110 28.38 1.89 -6.99
C VAL A 110 28.69 1.32 -5.61
N ALA A 111 28.49 0.01 -5.41
CA ALA A 111 28.70 -0.60 -4.10
C ALA A 111 30.19 -0.64 -3.71
N GLN A 112 30.48 -0.45 -2.42
CA GLN A 112 31.69 -1.03 -1.84
C GLN A 112 31.57 -2.55 -1.94
N ASN A 113 32.66 -3.29 -2.13
CA ASN A 113 32.64 -4.75 -2.29
C ASN A 113 32.02 -5.44 -1.04
N GLY A 114 30.69 -5.48 -0.99
CA GLY A 114 29.90 -5.76 0.19
C GLY A 114 29.69 -7.25 0.38
N ASN A 115 28.58 -7.60 1.03
CA ASN A 115 28.22 -8.97 1.34
C ASN A 115 27.01 -9.49 0.52
N GLY A 116 26.52 -8.70 -0.44
CA GLY A 116 25.40 -9.07 -1.30
C GLY A 116 24.03 -8.90 -0.66
N THR A 117 23.94 -8.17 0.46
CA THR A 117 22.65 -7.74 1.06
C THR A 117 22.18 -6.42 0.43
N MET A 118 20.89 -6.11 0.57
CA MET A 118 20.29 -4.87 0.05
C MET A 118 21.02 -3.60 0.50
N GLY A 119 21.48 -3.54 1.76
CA GLY A 119 22.25 -2.41 2.30
C GLY A 119 23.76 -2.47 2.05
N SER A 120 24.30 -3.60 1.60
CA SER A 120 25.71 -3.76 1.25
C SER A 120 25.87 -4.71 0.04
N PRO A 121 25.41 -4.27 -1.15
CA PRO A 121 25.45 -5.09 -2.34
C PRO A 121 26.87 -5.41 -2.80
N TYR A 122 27.03 -6.45 -3.61
CA TYR A 122 28.28 -6.64 -4.35
C TYR A 122 28.40 -5.57 -5.44
N ASN A 123 29.63 -5.37 -5.95
CA ASN A 123 29.90 -4.46 -7.07
C ASN A 123 30.42 -5.15 -8.34
N ASN A 124 30.54 -6.47 -8.31
CA ASN A 124 31.00 -7.25 -9.45
C ASN A 124 30.26 -8.59 -9.51
N PHE A 125 29.99 -9.04 -10.73
CA PHE A 125 29.25 -10.27 -10.98
C PHE A 125 29.98 -11.53 -10.48
N ASN A 126 31.32 -11.58 -10.46
CA ASN A 126 32.02 -12.81 -10.05
C ASN A 126 31.81 -13.11 -8.56
N SER A 127 31.85 -12.08 -7.69
CA SER A 127 31.48 -12.21 -6.28
C SER A 127 30.00 -12.59 -6.12
N ALA A 128 29.11 -11.90 -6.84
CA ALA A 128 27.67 -12.15 -6.76
C ALA A 128 27.31 -13.58 -7.22
N MET A 129 27.88 -14.05 -8.33
CA MET A 129 27.67 -15.41 -8.86
C MET A 129 28.13 -16.48 -7.88
N THR A 130 29.33 -16.30 -7.32
CA THR A 130 29.86 -17.23 -6.32
C THR A 130 28.94 -17.32 -5.10
N ALA A 131 28.49 -16.17 -4.59
CA ALA A 131 27.59 -16.12 -3.43
C ALA A 131 26.21 -16.72 -3.76
N ALA A 132 25.62 -16.36 -4.90
CA ALA A 132 24.33 -16.84 -5.37
C ALA A 132 24.34 -18.37 -5.53
N ARG A 133 25.39 -18.93 -6.13
CA ARG A 133 25.53 -20.37 -6.33
C ARG A 133 25.72 -21.14 -5.02
N GLN A 134 26.45 -20.57 -4.05
CA GLN A 134 26.69 -21.20 -2.75
C GLN A 134 25.44 -21.15 -1.85
N GLN A 135 24.66 -20.08 -1.96
CA GLN A 135 23.46 -19.85 -1.14
C GLN A 135 22.17 -20.32 -1.80
N ASN A 136 22.23 -20.80 -3.06
CA ASN A 136 21.07 -21.17 -3.86
C ASN A 136 20.07 -20.00 -4.01
N LYS A 137 20.60 -18.86 -4.44
CA LYS A 137 19.88 -17.58 -4.58
C LYS A 137 19.97 -17.07 -6.01
N TYR A 138 19.08 -16.16 -6.39
CA TYR A 138 19.19 -15.38 -7.63
C TYR A 138 19.90 -14.05 -7.37
N ILE A 139 20.30 -13.37 -8.43
CA ILE A 139 20.95 -12.06 -8.37
C ILE A 139 19.96 -11.00 -8.85
N LEU A 140 19.77 -9.95 -8.05
CA LEU A 140 19.11 -8.71 -8.44
C LEU A 140 20.19 -7.69 -8.76
N ALA A 141 20.31 -7.35 -10.05
CA ALA A 141 21.33 -6.45 -10.57
C ALA A 141 20.74 -5.07 -10.81
N GLY A 142 21.27 -4.10 -10.06
CA GLY A 142 20.97 -2.69 -10.25
C GLY A 142 21.42 -2.19 -11.60
N GLU A 143 20.71 -1.20 -12.13
CA GLU A 143 21.06 -0.51 -13.37
C GLU A 143 22.47 0.10 -13.29
N GLY A 144 23.22 -0.03 -14.39
CA GLY A 144 24.49 0.64 -14.59
C GLY A 144 25.56 -0.24 -15.22
N ILE A 145 26.80 0.23 -15.12
CA ILE A 145 27.94 -0.37 -15.83
C ILE A 145 28.77 -1.22 -14.87
N TYR A 146 28.86 -2.50 -15.18
CA TYR A 146 29.72 -3.46 -14.48
C TYR A 146 30.90 -3.81 -15.37
N ASN A 147 32.10 -3.34 -15.02
CA ASN A 147 33.30 -3.61 -15.80
C ASN A 147 33.92 -4.96 -15.40
N GLY A 148 34.25 -5.78 -16.39
CA GLY A 148 34.96 -7.05 -16.18
C GLY A 148 34.35 -8.21 -16.96
N THR A 149 34.90 -9.40 -16.74
CA THR A 149 34.37 -10.65 -17.30
C THR A 149 33.41 -11.30 -16.31
N VAL A 150 32.36 -11.91 -16.83
CA VAL A 150 31.38 -12.67 -16.05
C VAL A 150 31.49 -14.13 -16.42
N THR A 151 31.65 -15.01 -15.42
CA THR A 151 31.54 -16.46 -15.62
C THR A 151 30.16 -16.91 -15.20
N LEU A 152 29.34 -17.36 -16.16
CA LEU A 152 28.02 -17.89 -15.86
C LEU A 152 28.11 -19.24 -15.13
N GLN A 153 27.28 -19.42 -14.12
CA GLN A 153 27.21 -20.65 -13.33
C GLN A 153 25.81 -21.26 -13.45
N SER A 154 25.75 -22.57 -13.70
CA SER A 154 24.49 -23.29 -13.76
C SER A 154 23.74 -23.19 -12.43
N GLY A 155 22.44 -22.89 -12.50
CA GLY A 155 21.56 -22.75 -11.33
C GLY A 155 21.53 -21.35 -10.71
N VAL A 156 22.13 -20.34 -11.35
CA VAL A 156 22.03 -18.94 -10.92
C VAL A 156 21.24 -18.14 -11.94
N ALA A 157 20.13 -17.55 -11.51
CA ALA A 157 19.36 -16.59 -12.30
C ALA A 157 19.86 -15.16 -12.00
N ILE A 158 19.83 -14.31 -13.03
CA ILE A 158 20.18 -12.88 -12.93
C ILE A 158 19.00 -12.09 -13.48
N TYR A 159 18.48 -11.20 -12.66
CA TYR A 159 17.44 -10.24 -13.01
C TYR A 159 18.05 -8.84 -12.96
N GLY A 160 17.84 -8.04 -13.99
CA GLY A 160 18.42 -6.70 -14.12
C GLY A 160 17.34 -5.63 -14.20
N GLY A 161 17.73 -4.37 -14.07
CA GLY A 161 16.79 -3.22 -14.16
C GLY A 161 16.36 -2.66 -12.80
N TYR A 162 16.91 -3.19 -11.72
CA TYR A 162 16.65 -2.68 -10.37
C TYR A 162 17.30 -1.33 -10.15
N ARG A 163 16.77 -0.52 -9.24
CA ARG A 163 17.25 0.83 -8.95
C ARG A 163 17.71 0.95 -7.50
N PRO A 164 18.99 0.64 -7.20
CA PRO A 164 19.54 0.72 -5.85
C PRO A 164 19.44 2.12 -5.22
N ASP A 165 19.34 3.17 -6.04
CA ASP A 165 19.14 4.56 -5.63
C ASP A 165 17.68 4.89 -5.24
N ALA A 166 16.73 4.02 -5.60
CA ALA A 166 15.29 4.22 -5.43
C ALA A 166 14.60 3.12 -4.61
N GLY A 167 15.35 2.25 -3.92
CA GLY A 167 14.78 1.21 -3.07
C GLY A 167 15.01 -0.23 -3.53
N TRP A 168 15.65 -0.42 -4.68
CA TRP A 168 15.84 -1.68 -5.45
C TRP A 168 14.70 -2.02 -6.40
#